data_AF-A0A3D8JQL4-F1
#
_entry.id   AF-A0A3D8JQL4-F1
#
_cell.length_a   1.000
_cell.length_b   1.000
_cell.length_c   1.000
_cell.angle_alpha   90.00
_cell.angle_beta   90.00
_cell.angle_gamma   90.00
#
_symmetry.space_group_name_H-M   'P 1'
#
loop_
_entity.id
_entity.type
_entity.pdbx_description
1 polymer ?
#
loop_
_entity_poly.entity_id
_entity_poly.type
_entity_poly.pdbx_seq_one_letter_code
_entity_poly.pdbx_strand_id
1 'polypeptide(L)'
;MLKPRAGEAVNFLLSASATEGLIVELADGSRATLGVIGPDGQVIADDVTREAFAVAVQAYVEFLRGRGHMRVHRSPPGQITT
;
A
#
# COMPACT_ATOMS: atom_id res chain seq x y z
N MET A 1 13.32 0.59 -14.27
CA MET A 1 12.62 0.34 -13.00
C MET A 1 11.92 1.63 -12.61
N LEU A 2 10.60 1.75 -12.82
CA LEU A 2 9.87 2.95 -12.41
C LEU A 2 9.81 2.99 -10.88
N LYS A 3 10.52 3.95 -10.26
CA LYS A 3 10.27 4.30 -8.86
C LYS A 3 8.87 4.90 -8.76
N PRO A 4 7.96 4.38 -7.94
CA PRO A 4 6.69 5.04 -7.69
C PRO A 4 6.98 6.41 -7.09
N ARG A 5 6.46 7.46 -7.74
CA ARG A 5 6.62 8.85 -7.29
C ARG A 5 5.72 9.08 -6.07
N ALA A 6 6.38 9.37 -4.96
CA ALA A 6 5.79 9.76 -3.69
C ALA A 6 4.85 10.97 -3.84
N GLY A 7 3.85 11.05 -2.95
CA GLY A 7 3.25 12.33 -2.59
C GLY A 7 4.20 13.05 -1.63
N GLU A 8 4.56 14.28 -1.96
CA GLU A 8 5.41 15.13 -1.11
C GLU A 8 4.51 15.97 -0.21
N ALA A 9 4.65 15.80 1.10
CA ALA A 9 4.10 16.71 2.10
C ALA A 9 5.29 17.42 2.76
N VAL A 10 5.08 18.66 3.24
CA VAL A 10 6.13 19.64 3.58
C VAL A 10 7.25 19.13 4.52
N ASN A 11 7.12 17.97 5.17
CA ASN A 11 8.14 17.42 6.07
C ASN A 11 8.42 15.90 5.93
N PHE A 12 7.78 15.19 4.99
CA PHE A 12 7.98 13.75 4.83
C PHE A 12 7.73 13.24 3.41
N LEU A 13 8.34 12.10 3.10
CA LEU A 13 8.24 11.37 1.83
C LEU A 13 7.56 10.01 2.08
N LEU A 14 6.51 9.70 1.31
CA LEU A 14 5.91 8.36 1.26
C LEU A 14 6.33 7.62 0.01
N SER A 15 6.98 6.48 0.17
CA SER A 15 7.34 5.60 -0.96
C SER A 15 6.87 4.18 -0.68
N ALA A 16 6.56 3.42 -1.73
CA ALA A 16 6.13 2.04 -1.54
C ALA A 16 6.63 1.11 -2.66
N SER A 17 6.97 -0.12 -2.32
CA SER A 17 7.29 -1.15 -3.30
C SER A 17 6.72 -2.49 -2.89
N ALA A 18 6.56 -3.42 -3.85
CA ALA A 18 6.04 -4.75 -3.56
C ALA A 18 6.97 -5.56 -2.63
N THR A 19 8.26 -5.22 -2.58
CA THR A 19 9.27 -5.92 -1.77
C THR A 19 9.52 -5.26 -0.43
N GLU A 20 9.44 -3.93 -0.35
CA GLU A 20 9.79 -3.18 0.86
C GLU A 20 8.55 -2.69 1.63
N GLY A 21 7.35 -2.83 1.06
CA GLY A 21 6.13 -2.29 1.64
C GLY A 21 6.07 -0.77 1.53
N LEU A 22 5.35 -0.13 2.46
CA LEU A 22 5.26 1.33 2.58
C LEU A 22 6.36 1.85 3.52
N ILE A 23 7.06 2.88 3.08
CA ILE A 23 8.14 3.56 3.80
C ILE A 23 7.77 5.03 3.96
N VAL A 24 7.96 5.53 5.18
CA VAL A 24 7.87 6.95 5.52
C VAL A 24 9.26 7.45 5.90
N GLU A 25 9.73 8.47 5.21
CA GLU A 25 11.01 9.14 5.50
C GLU A 25 10.74 10.59 5.86
N LEU A 26 11.33 11.05 6.97
CA LEU A 26 11.25 12.46 7.37
C LEU A 26 12.30 13.29 6.62
N ALA A 27 12.17 14.62 6.67
CA ALA A 27 13.11 15.53 6.02
C ALA A 27 14.58 15.36 6.48
N ASP A 28 14.82 14.78 7.65
CA ASP A 28 16.14 14.46 8.17
C ASP A 28 16.69 13.08 7.73
N GLY A 29 15.93 12.35 6.91
CA GLY A 29 16.28 11.01 6.42
C GLY A 29 15.97 9.87 7.39
N SER A 30 15.42 10.16 8.58
CA SER A 30 15.01 9.12 9.52
C SER A 30 13.70 8.46 9.10
N ARG A 31 13.51 7.20 9.51
CA ARG A 31 12.26 6.47 9.25
C ARG A 31 11.21 6.84 10.28
N ALA A 32 10.02 7.17 9.79
CA ALA A 32 8.82 7.30 10.60
C ALA A 32 7.89 6.09 10.40
N THR A 33 6.96 5.93 11.33
CA THR A 33 5.85 4.98 11.23
C THR A 33 4.54 5.75 11.09
N LEU A 34 3.54 5.12 10.48
CA LEU A 34 2.18 5.67 10.44
C LEU A 34 1.42 5.32 11.71
N GLY A 35 0.56 6.23 12.15
CA GLY A 35 -0.35 6.03 13.29
C GLY A 35 -1.77 6.50 12.97
N VAL A 36 -2.73 6.00 13.72
CA VAL A 36 -4.13 6.44 13.69
C VAL A 36 -4.35 7.43 14.82
N ILE A 37 -4.76 8.65 14.47
CA ILE A 37 -5.10 9.70 15.43
C ILE A 37 -6.62 9.80 15.49
N GLY A 38 -7.15 9.72 16.70
CA GLY A 38 -8.57 9.88 17.00
C GLY A 38 -9.04 11.34 16.91
N PRO A 39 -10.36 11.57 16.99
CA PRO A 39 -10.95 12.91 16.87
C PRO A 39 -10.42 13.93 17.89
N ASP A 40 -10.00 13.48 19.08
CA ASP A 40 -9.51 14.34 20.17
C ASP A 40 -7.98 14.47 20.17
N GLY A 41 -7.30 14.00 19.12
CA GLY A 41 -5.85 14.02 19.01
C GLY A 41 -5.13 12.87 19.71
N GLN A 42 -5.85 11.92 20.30
CA GLN A 42 -5.26 10.72 20.90
C GLN A 42 -4.71 9.78 19.83
N VAL A 43 -3.55 9.18 20.06
CA VAL A 43 -3.04 8.09 19.20
C VAL A 43 -3.81 6.82 19.56
N ILE A 44 -4.62 6.31 18.63
CA ILE A 44 -5.42 5.09 18.77
C ILE A 44 -4.58 3.85 18.47
N ALA A 45 -3.69 3.96 17.49
CA ALA A 45 -2.76 2.91 17.10
C ALA A 45 -1.49 3.53 16.53
N ASP A 46 -0.35 2.94 16.88
CA ASP A 46 0.95 3.21 16.29
C ASP A 46 1.36 2.09 15.31
N ASP A 47 2.32 2.42 14.45
CA ASP A 47 2.89 1.54 13.44
C ASP A 47 1.90 0.73 12.58
N VAL A 48 0.92 1.43 12.01
CA VAL A 48 -0.07 0.85 11.07
C VAL A 48 0.42 0.84 9.61
N THR A 49 1.73 0.99 9.40
CA THR A 49 2.33 1.16 8.08
C THR A 49 2.06 -0.05 7.17
N ARG A 50 2.11 -1.25 7.74
CA ARG A 50 1.86 -2.52 7.05
C ARG A 50 0.40 -2.68 6.65
N GLU A 51 -0.52 -2.36 7.55
CA GLU A 51 -1.96 -2.44 7.36
C GLU A 51 -2.41 -1.43 6.30
N ALA A 52 -1.91 -0.20 6.37
CA ALA A 52 -2.16 0.84 5.37
C ALA A 52 -1.70 0.39 3.97
N PHE A 53 -0.51 -0.21 3.86
CA PHE A 53 -0.02 -0.77 2.60
C PHE A 53 -0.91 -1.91 2.09
N ALA A 54 -1.28 -2.85 2.95
CA ALA A 54 -2.11 -3.99 2.59
C ALA A 54 -3.48 -3.55 2.05
N VAL A 55 -4.12 -2.58 2.71
CA VAL A 55 -5.41 -2.02 2.26
C VAL A 55 -5.25 -1.29 0.92
N ALA A 56 -4.19 -0.50 0.73
CA ALA A 56 -3.94 0.20 -0.53
C ALA A 56 -3.73 -0.78 -1.70
N VAL A 57 -2.94 -1.85 -1.49
CA VAL A 57 -2.74 -2.91 -2.49
C VAL A 57 -4.06 -3.62 -2.80
N GLN A 58 -4.84 -3.97 -1.77
CA GLN A 58 -6.14 -4.63 -1.94
C GLN A 58 -7.11 -3.77 -2.74
N ALA A 59 -7.22 -2.48 -2.43
CA ALA A 59 -8.07 -1.54 -3.15
C ALA A 59 -7.67 -1.45 -4.65
N TYR A 60 -6.37 -1.41 -4.95
CA TYR A 60 -5.89 -1.40 -6.33
C TYR A 60 -6.18 -2.72 -7.06
N VAL A 61 -6.00 -3.85 -6.38
CA VAL A 61 -6.32 -5.19 -6.89
C VAL A 61 -7.81 -5.28 -7.24
N GLU A 62 -8.69 -4.81 -6.37
CA GLU A 62 -10.14 -4.80 -6.59
C GLU A 62 -10.53 -3.86 -7.72
N PHE A 63 -9.92 -2.67 -7.79
CA PHE A 63 -10.11 -1.74 -8.90
C PHE A 63 -9.76 -2.41 -10.25
N LEU A 64 -8.62 -3.09 -10.34
CA LEU A 64 -8.22 -3.80 -11.56
C LEU A 64 -9.15 -4.96 -11.91
N ARG A 65 -9.64 -5.71 -10.91
CA ARG A 65 -10.65 -6.76 -11.13
C ARG A 65 -11.96 -6.21 -11.65
N GLY A 66 -12.48 -5.14 -11.03
CA GLY A 66 -13.73 -4.49 -11.44
C GLY A 66 -13.66 -3.91 -12.86
N ARG A 67 -12.47 -3.47 -13.31
CA ARG A 67 -12.23 -3.02 -14.68
C ARG A 67 -11.99 -4.16 -15.68
N GLY A 68 -11.90 -5.40 -15.21
CA GLY A 68 -11.58 -6.56 -16.06
C GLY A 68 -10.10 -6.68 -16.46
N HIS A 69 -9.21 -5.83 -15.92
CA HIS A 69 -7.77 -5.86 -16.17
C HIS A 69 -7.05 -6.98 -15.40
N MET A 70 -7.67 -7.52 -14.36
CA MET A 70 -7.14 -8.65 -13.61
C MET A 70 -8.21 -9.71 -13.40
N ARG A 71 -7.84 -10.96 -13.67
CA ARG A 71 -8.68 -12.14 -13.47
C ARG A 71 -7.91 -13.15 -12.64
N VAL A 72 -8.58 -13.73 -11.65
CA VAL A 72 -8.02 -14.85 -10.89
C VAL A 72 -8.55 -16.13 -11.51
N HIS A 73 -7.63 -16.97 -11.98
CA HIS A 73 -7.99 -18.29 -12.47
C HIS A 73 -8.22 -19.23 -11.27
N ARG A 74 -9.39 -19.87 -11.22
CA ARG A 74 -9.75 -20.83 -10.17
C ARG A 74 -9.07 -22.19 -10.34
N SER A 75 -8.58 -22.46 -11.54
CA SER A 75 -7.81 -23.64 -11.93
C SER A 75 -6.62 -23.17 -12.77
N PRO A 76 -5.50 -23.92 -12.82
CA PRO A 76 -4.38 -23.58 -13.68
C PRO A 76 -4.84 -23.28 -15.11
N PRO A 77 -4.42 -22.16 -15.72
CA PRO A 77 -4.76 -21.88 -17.10
C PRO A 77 -4.27 -23.03 -18.00
N GLY A 78 -5.15 -23.58 -18.83
CA GLY A 78 -4.82 -24.66 -19.77
C GLY A 78 -5.24 -26.08 -19.35
N GLN A 79 -5.85 -26.27 -18.17
CA GLN A 79 -6.53 -27.53 -17.87
C GLN A 79 -7.85 -27.62 -18.65
N ILE A 80 -7.85 -28.40 -19.73
CA ILE A 80 -9.05 -28.74 -20.50
C ILE A 80 -9.95 -29.57 -19.56
N THR A 81 -11.13 -29.06 -19.23
CA THR A 81 -12.15 -29.88 -18.56
C THR A 81 -12.77 -30.76 -19.63
N THR A 82 -12.39 -32.04 -19.63
CA THR A 82 -12.99 -33.10 -20.45
C THR A 82 -14.43 -33.37 -20.01
#